data_AF-A0AAJ3TWQ0-F1
#
_entry.id   AF-A0AAJ3TWQ0-F1
#
_cell.length_a   1.000
_cell.length_b   1.000
_cell.length_c   1.000
_cell.angle_alpha   90.00
_cell.angle_beta   90.00
_cell.angle_gamma   90.00
#
_symmetry.space_group_name_H-M   'P 1'
#
loop_
_entity.id
_entity.type
_entity.pdbx_description
1 polymer ?
#
loop_
_entity_poly.entity_id
_entity_poly.type
_entity_poly.pdbx_seq_one_letter_code
_entity_poly.pdbx_strand_id
1 'polypeptide(L)' 'MEEIAGKIFLSPEEAGVPPPTKEKIERARKMFAEFQEKVDAVRDEDRPKTISPKFWDDISGTEYEKPSQG' A
#
# COMPACT_ATOMS: atom_id res chain seq x y z
N MET A 1 -4.41 19.55 7.97
CA MET A 1 -2.96 19.33 7.89
C MET A 1 -2.50 18.77 9.21
N GLU A 2 -1.95 17.56 9.18
CA GLU A 2 -1.43 16.85 10.35
C GLU A 2 0.02 16.44 10.07
N GLU A 3 0.93 16.61 11.03
CA GLU A 3 2.30 16.11 10.92
C GLU A 3 2.45 14.84 11.76
N ILE A 4 2.77 13.74 11.08
CA ILE A 4 2.92 12.43 11.68
C ILE A 4 4.35 11.98 11.36
N ALA A 5 5.21 11.98 12.39
CA ALA A 5 6.62 11.58 12.34
C ALA A 5 7.42 12.18 11.16
N GLY A 6 7.33 13.50 11.03
CA GLY A 6 8.04 14.27 10.01
C GLY A 6 7.41 14.20 8.62
N LYS A 7 6.29 13.47 8.45
CA LYS A 7 5.49 13.49 7.22
C LYS A 7 4.25 14.37 7.40
N ILE A 8 3.96 15.15 6.37
CA ILE A 8 2.78 16.01 6.34
C ILE A 8 1.65 15.28 5.60
N PHE A 9 0.52 15.12 6.28
CA PHE A 9 -0.71 14.58 5.72
C PHE A 9 -1.70 15.72 5.45
N LEU A 10 -2.15 15.80 4.21
CA LEU A 10 -3.08 16.82 3.71
C LEU A 10 -4.33 16.15 3.14
N SER A 11 -5.48 16.78 3.33
CA SER A 11 -6.65 16.46 2.52
C SER A 11 -6.44 16.90 1.07
N PRO A 12 -7.20 16.37 0.10
CA PRO A 12 -7.16 16.84 -1.27
C PRO A 12 -7.44 18.35 -1.41
N GLU A 13 -8.36 18.87 -0.60
CA GLU A 13 -8.69 20.31 -0.58
C GLU A 13 -7.51 21.14 -0.06
N GLU A 14 -6.86 20.70 1.02
CA GLU A 14 -5.68 21.36 1.61
C GLU A 14 -4.47 21.33 0.66
N ALA A 15 -4.30 20.25 -0.08
CA ALA A 15 -3.24 20.11 -1.09
C ALA A 15 -3.56 20.84 -2.40
N GLY A 16 -4.77 21.38 -2.57
CA GLY A 16 -5.22 22.02 -3.80
C GLY A 16 -5.23 21.07 -5.01
N VAL A 17 -5.36 19.76 -4.78
CA VAL A 17 -5.32 18.76 -5.84
C VAL A 17 -6.73 18.48 -6.35
N PRO A 18 -6.97 18.60 -7.67
CA PRO A 18 -8.28 18.26 -8.22
C PRO A 18 -8.51 16.75 -8.14
N PRO A 19 -9.77 16.30 -8.10
CA PRO A 19 -10.09 14.88 -8.15
C PRO A 19 -9.53 14.25 -9.44
N PRO A 20 -9.17 12.95 -9.42
CA PRO A 20 -8.65 12.27 -10.59
C PRO A 20 -9.68 12.24 -11.72
N THR A 21 -9.21 12.35 -12.96
CA THR A 21 -10.06 12.29 -14.15
C THR A 21 -10.60 10.88 -14.37
N LYS A 22 -11.72 10.75 -15.10
CA LYS A 22 -12.30 9.45 -15.46
C LYS A 22 -11.28 8.54 -16.15
N GLU A 23 -10.51 9.08 -17.09
CA GLU A 23 -9.47 8.35 -17.82
C GLU A 23 -8.38 7.80 -16.87
N LYS A 24 -7.94 8.59 -15.89
CA LYS A 24 -6.97 8.12 -14.88
C LYS A 24 -7.54 6.98 -14.04
N ILE A 25 -8.83 7.08 -13.67
CA ILE A 25 -9.52 6.03 -12.91
C ILE A 25 -9.65 4.76 -13.74
N GLU A 26 -10.05 4.85 -15.02
CA GLU A 26 -10.17 3.69 -15.91
C GLU A 26 -8.81 3.02 -16.15
N ARG A 27 -7.76 3.82 -16.37
CA ARG A 27 -6.39 3.29 -16.46
C ARG A 27 -5.98 2.57 -15.19
N ALA A 28 -6.26 3.14 -14.01
CA ALA A 28 -5.96 2.49 -12.74
C ALA A 28 -6.70 1.16 -12.60
N ARG A 29 -8.01 1.13 -12.91
CA ARG A 29 -8.82 -0.09 -12.89
C ARG A 29 -8.26 -1.17 -13.79
N LYS A 30 -7.82 -0.81 -15.00
CA LYS A 30 -7.19 -1.75 -15.93
C LYS A 30 -5.90 -2.35 -15.34
N MET A 31 -5.02 -1.51 -14.79
CA MET A 31 -3.78 -1.98 -14.16
C MET A 31 -4.06 -2.95 -12.99
N PHE A 32 -5.06 -2.66 -12.16
CA PHE A 32 -5.45 -3.55 -11.07
C PHE A 32 -6.06 -4.87 -11.57
N ALA A 33 -6.86 -4.84 -12.64
CA ALA A 33 -7.42 -6.05 -13.23
C ALA A 33 -6.32 -6.95 -13.80
N GLU A 34 -5.36 -6.40 -14.55
CA GLU A 34 -4.21 -7.14 -15.08
C GLU A 34 -3.33 -7.73 -13.96
N PHE A 35 -3.19 -7.03 -12.84
CA PHE A 35 -2.50 -7.57 -11.68
C PHE A 35 -3.27 -8.72 -11.04
N GLN A 36 -4.58 -8.56 -10.86
CA GLN A 36 -5.43 -9.60 -10.27
C GLN A 36 -5.42 -10.87 -11.10
N GLU A 37 -5.45 -10.77 -12.43
CA GLU A 37 -5.33 -11.93 -13.32
C GLU A 37 -4.05 -12.73 -13.07
N LYS A 38 -2.91 -12.05 -12.84
CA LYS A 38 -1.64 -12.71 -12.52
C LYS A 38 -1.67 -13.39 -11.15
N VAL A 39 -2.32 -12.78 -10.16
CA VAL A 39 -2.51 -13.36 -8.83
C VAL A 39 -3.40 -14.60 -8.90
N ASP A 40 -4.49 -14.53 -9.65
CA ASP A 40 -5.46 -15.62 -9.80
C ASP A 40 -4.89 -16.80 -10.59
N ALA A 41 -3.94 -16.54 -11.50
CA ALA A 41 -3.23 -17.58 -12.23
C ALA A 41 -2.23 -18.39 -11.36
N VAL A 42 -1.91 -17.93 -10.14
CA VAL A 42 -1.04 -18.67 -9.22
C VAL A 42 -1.78 -19.89 -8.70
N ARG A 43 -1.23 -21.09 -8.96
CA ARG A 43 -1.75 -22.36 -8.46
C ARG A 43 -1.78 -22.37 -6.93
N ASP A 44 -2.77 -23.05 -6.36
CA ASP A 44 -2.91 -23.14 -4.90
C ASP A 44 -1.72 -23.79 -4.19
N GLU A 45 -0.98 -24.67 -4.88
CA GLU A 45 0.25 -25.30 -4.38
C GLU A 45 1.41 -24.30 -4.25
N ASP A 46 1.47 -23.34 -5.18
CA ASP A 46 2.52 -22.32 -5.25
C ASP A 46 2.15 -21.06 -4.45
N ARG A 47 0.89 -20.94 -4.02
CA ARG A 47 0.41 -19.83 -3.19
C ARG A 47 1.03 -19.96 -1.78
N PRO A 48 1.70 -18.92 -1.27
CA PRO A 48 2.22 -18.94 0.09
C PRO A 48 1.08 -19.07 1.09
N LYS A 49 1.00 -20.21 1.78
CA LYS A 49 -0.01 -20.49 2.82
C LYS A 49 0.36 -19.87 4.17
N THR A 50 1.65 -19.60 4.35
CA THR A 50 2.21 -18.97 5.53
C THR A 50 3.06 -17.78 5.10
N ILE A 51 2.81 -16.64 5.71
CA ILE A 51 3.63 -15.45 5.52
C ILE A 51 4.69 -15.46 6.63
N SER A 52 5.96 -15.27 6.24
CA SER A 52 7.08 -15.26 7.18
C SER A 52 6.87 -14.22 8.29
N PRO A 53 7.18 -14.53 9.56
CA PRO A 53 7.18 -13.53 10.62
C PRO A 53 8.06 -12.31 10.30
N LYS A 54 9.16 -12.50 9.57
CA LYS A 54 10.02 -11.40 9.12
C LYS A 54 9.31 -10.44 8.18
N PHE A 55 8.43 -10.95 7.30
CA PHE A 55 7.64 -10.07 6.44
C PHE A 55 6.81 -9.13 7.31
N TRP A 56 6.12 -9.69 8.32
CA TRP A 56 5.35 -8.88 9.26
C TRP A 56 6.25 -7.90 10.02
N ASP A 57 7.39 -8.32 10.56
CA ASP A 57 8.37 -7.43 11.20
C ASP A 57 8.78 -6.25 10.29
N ASP A 58 9.08 -6.51 9.01
CA ASP A 58 9.51 -5.50 8.04
C ASP A 58 8.38 -4.51 7.64
N ILE A 59 7.12 -4.93 7.70
CA ILE A 59 5.95 -4.09 7.33
C ILE A 59 5.10 -3.63 8.50
N SER A 60 5.41 -4.11 9.71
CA SER A 60 4.72 -3.78 10.95
C SER A 60 5.58 -2.84 11.76
N GLY A 61 4.91 -2.14 12.66
CA GLY A 61 5.47 -1.01 13.35
C GLY A 61 5.28 0.29 12.60
N THR A 62 5.47 1.36 13.35
CA THR A 62 5.34 2.72 12.84
C THR A 62 6.66 3.43 13.04
N GLU A 63 6.83 4.55 12.35
CA GLU A 63 7.91 5.50 12.61
C GLU A 63 7.98 6.02 14.06
N TYR A 64 7.01 5.67 14.92
CA TYR A 64 6.97 5.97 16.34
C TYR A 64 7.51 4.85 17.25
N GLU A 65 7.69 3.64 16.75
CA GLU A 65 8.23 2.54 17.54
C GLU A 65 9.76 2.64 17.55
N LYS A 66 10.36 2.80 18.74
CA LYS A 66 11.82 2.78 18.88
C LYS A 66 12.32 1.38 18.54
N PRO A 67 13.39 1.22 17.74
CA PRO A 67 14.01 -0.09 17.56
C PRO A 67 14.35 -0.64 18.93
N SER A 68 13.90 -1.85 19.23
CA SER A 68 14.36 -2.56 20.43
C SER A 68 15.88 -2.65 20.32
N GLN A 69 16.58 -2.04 21.27
CA GLN A 69 18.03 -2.20 21.37
C GLN A 69 18.27 -3.66 21.76
N GLY A 70 18.60 -4.48 20.76
CA GLY A 70 19.25 -5.77 20.96
C GLY A 70 20.70 -5.60 21.36
#